data_AF-A0A6L4Y8P7-F1
#
_entry.id   AF-A0A6L4Y8P7-F1
#
_cell.length_a   1.000
_cell.length_b   1.000
_cell.length_c   1.000
_cell.angle_alpha   90.00
_cell.angle_beta   90.00
_cell.angle_gamma   90.00
#
_symmetry.space_group_name_H-M   'P 1'
#
loop_
_entity.id
_entity.type
_entity.pdbx_description
1 polymer ?
#
loop_
_entity_poly.entity_id
_entity_poly.type
_entity_poly.pdbx_seq_one_letter_code
_entity_poly.pdbx_strand_id
1 'polypeptide(L)'
;MSKEVLEKTKKTAELYMKDIMDEKPYDLWKAFDKDLAKDLSLFITGQIYAREKIPHKIRQLITVAALTVLSRFDELRLHIQIALNVGCDPKEIAEVIFQ
;
A
#
# COMPACT_ATOMS: atom_id res chain seq x y z
N MET A 1 18.28 -5.57 -12.36
CA MET A 1 17.13 -4.67 -12.14
C MET A 1 17.51 -3.22 -12.43
N SER A 2 16.62 -2.42 -13.04
CA SER A 2 16.93 -1.03 -13.41
C SER A 2 16.95 -0.10 -12.19
N LYS A 3 17.83 0.92 -12.21
CA LYS A 3 17.91 1.96 -11.16
C LYS A 3 16.58 2.69 -10.95
N GLU A 4 15.81 2.84 -12.03
CA GLU A 4 14.49 3.47 -12.02
C GLU A 4 13.48 2.74 -11.12
N VAL A 5 13.47 1.39 -11.13
CA VAL A 5 12.54 0.62 -10.27
C VAL A 5 12.87 0.81 -8.80
N LEU A 6 14.16 0.89 -8.45
CA LEU A 6 14.59 1.15 -7.06
C LEU A 6 14.13 2.54 -6.59
N GLU A 7 14.29 3.56 -7.43
CA GLU A 7 13.86 4.92 -7.10
C GLU A 7 12.34 5.02 -6.94
N LYS A 8 11.58 4.44 -7.88
CA LYS A 8 10.12 4.34 -7.79
C LYS A 8 9.66 3.59 -6.55
N THR A 9 10.35 2.50 -6.20
CA THR A 9 10.07 1.74 -4.97
C THR A 9 10.21 2.62 -3.75
N LYS A 10 11.33 3.35 -3.63
CA LYS A 10 11.59 4.25 -2.50
C LYS A 10 10.52 5.34 -2.39
N LYS A 11 10.25 6.06 -3.48
CA LYS A 11 9.26 7.14 -3.51
C LYS A 11 7.85 6.64 -3.14
N THR A 12 7.45 5.50 -3.68
CA THR A 12 6.12 4.93 -3.41
C THR A 12 6.02 4.39 -1.99
N ALA A 13 7.09 3.77 -1.47
CA ALA A 13 7.16 3.32 -0.09
C ALA A 13 7.07 4.51 0.89
N GLU A 14 7.78 5.61 0.61
CA GLU A 14 7.70 6.84 1.39
C GLU A 14 6.28 7.41 1.38
N LEU A 15 5.66 7.50 0.20
CA LEU A 15 4.28 7.99 0.09
C LEU A 15 3.28 7.10 0.87
N TYR A 16 3.43 5.79 0.84
CA TYR A 16 2.44 4.87 1.39
C TYR A 16 2.66 4.60 2.88
N MET A 17 3.91 4.53 3.32
CA MET A 17 4.30 3.96 4.61
C MET A 17 4.85 4.99 5.60
N LYS A 18 4.72 6.29 5.31
CA LYS A 18 5.30 7.38 6.12
C LYS A 18 4.84 7.35 7.58
N ASP A 19 3.54 7.36 7.80
CA ASP A 19 2.93 7.55 9.13
C ASP A 19 2.31 6.25 9.67
N ILE A 20 2.78 5.09 9.19
CA ILE A 20 2.32 3.77 9.64
C ILE A 20 3.14 3.34 10.85
N MET A 21 2.45 3.15 11.98
CA MET A 21 3.04 2.74 13.25
C MET A 21 2.96 1.22 13.49
N ASP A 22 2.02 0.54 12.82
CA ASP A 22 1.89 -0.91 12.88
C ASP A 22 3.04 -1.60 12.11
N GLU A 23 3.20 -2.91 12.32
CA GLU A 23 4.21 -3.72 11.59
C GLU A 23 4.00 -3.60 10.07
N LYS A 24 5.08 -3.30 9.34
CA LYS A 24 5.01 -3.18 7.88
C LYS A 24 5.17 -4.57 7.25
N PRO A 25 4.45 -4.88 6.15
CA PRO A 25 4.57 -6.18 5.47
C PRO A 25 6.02 -6.57 5.12
N TYR A 26 6.86 -5.57 4.82
CA TYR A 26 8.27 -5.79 4.53
C TYR A 26 9.05 -6.42 5.70
N ASP A 27 8.75 -6.04 6.94
CA ASP A 27 9.45 -6.54 8.12
C ASP A 27 9.12 -8.03 8.34
N LEU A 28 7.84 -8.38 8.19
CA LEU A 28 7.38 -9.77 8.23
C LEU A 28 8.05 -10.63 7.14
N TRP A 29 8.02 -10.17 5.89
CA TRP A 29 8.65 -10.93 4.80
C TRP A 29 10.14 -11.09 5.03
N LYS A 30 10.82 -10.05 5.51
CA LYS A 30 12.26 -10.05 5.76
C LYS A 30 12.65 -10.99 6.90
N ALA A 31 11.78 -11.15 7.90
CA ALA A 31 11.98 -12.11 8.97
C ALA A 31 11.91 -13.56 8.46
N PHE A 32 11.08 -13.82 7.44
CA PHE A 32 10.99 -15.13 6.79
C PHE A 32 12.13 -15.36 5.78
N ASP A 33 12.31 -14.46 4.82
CA ASP A 33 13.34 -14.52 3.78
C ASP A 33 13.66 -13.10 3.25
N LYS A 34 14.94 -12.69 3.36
CA LYS A 34 15.39 -11.34 3.00
C LYS A 34 15.33 -11.06 1.49
N ASP A 35 15.66 -12.05 0.68
CA ASP A 35 15.70 -11.89 -0.77
C ASP A 35 14.28 -11.89 -1.33
N LEU A 36 13.41 -12.75 -0.80
CA LEU A 36 11.98 -12.72 -1.11
C LEU A 36 11.35 -11.39 -0.72
N ALA A 37 11.63 -10.87 0.47
CA ALA A 37 11.10 -9.57 0.91
C ALA A 37 11.49 -8.42 -0.02
N LYS A 38 12.75 -8.45 -0.50
CA LYS A 38 13.26 -7.50 -1.47
C LYS A 38 12.50 -7.63 -2.79
N ASP A 39 12.37 -8.84 -3.33
CA ASP A 39 11.70 -9.07 -4.60
C ASP A 39 10.21 -8.68 -4.55
N LEU A 40 9.51 -9.03 -3.48
CA LEU A 40 8.11 -8.63 -3.25
C LEU A 40 7.97 -7.11 -3.14
N SER A 41 8.83 -6.43 -2.41
CA SER A 41 8.80 -4.96 -2.28
C SER A 41 9.02 -4.27 -3.63
N LEU A 42 10.00 -4.76 -4.40
CA LEU A 42 10.33 -4.22 -5.71
C LEU A 42 9.22 -4.45 -6.74
N PHE A 43 8.53 -5.58 -6.64
CA PHE A 43 7.39 -5.87 -7.50
C PHE A 43 6.14 -5.09 -7.08
N ILE A 44 5.67 -5.26 -5.85
CA ILE A 44 4.41 -4.69 -5.36
C ILE A 44 4.52 -3.17 -5.28
N THR A 45 5.53 -2.65 -4.61
CA THR A 45 5.67 -1.20 -4.40
C THR A 45 6.27 -0.53 -5.64
N GLY A 46 7.36 -1.09 -6.15
CA GLY A 46 8.14 -0.50 -7.25
C GLY A 46 7.52 -0.59 -8.64
N GLN A 47 6.68 -1.59 -8.90
CA GLN A 47 6.11 -1.82 -10.24
C GLN A 47 4.58 -1.80 -10.26
N ILE A 48 3.90 -2.31 -9.24
CA ILE A 48 2.43 -2.32 -9.21
C ILE A 48 1.88 -0.99 -8.71
N TYR A 49 2.30 -0.55 -7.52
CA TYR A 49 1.78 0.67 -6.90
C TYR A 49 2.41 1.96 -7.43
N ALA A 50 3.66 1.94 -7.90
CA ALA A 50 4.31 3.09 -8.55
C ALA A 50 3.68 3.51 -9.90
N ARG A 51 2.66 2.80 -10.40
CA ARG A 51 1.97 3.15 -11.65
C ARG A 51 0.96 4.27 -11.40
N GLU A 52 1.11 5.37 -12.12
CA GLU A 52 0.28 6.57 -11.95
C GLU A 52 -0.88 6.67 -12.96
N LYS A 53 -1.21 5.59 -13.69
CA LYS A 53 -2.37 5.58 -14.62
C LYS A 53 -3.72 5.80 -13.91
N ILE A 54 -3.82 5.39 -12.65
CA ILE A 54 -4.94 5.68 -11.75
C ILE A 54 -4.33 6.38 -10.54
N PRO A 55 -4.84 7.54 -10.12
CA PRO A 55 -4.33 8.27 -8.97
C PRO A 55 -4.27 7.41 -7.70
N HIS A 56 -3.26 7.62 -6.87
CA HIS A 56 -3.06 6.84 -5.64
C HIS A 56 -4.28 6.87 -4.70
N LYS A 57 -4.94 8.02 -4.55
CA LYS A 57 -6.20 8.14 -3.80
C LYS A 57 -7.26 7.14 -4.28
N ILE A 58 -7.56 7.14 -5.57
CA ILE A 58 -8.56 6.24 -6.16
C ILE A 58 -8.15 4.77 -5.99
N ARG A 59 -6.86 4.45 -6.17
CA ARG A 59 -6.36 3.09 -5.95
C ARG A 59 -6.60 2.61 -4.52
N GLN A 60 -6.32 3.45 -3.52
CA GLN A 60 -6.54 3.06 -2.13
C GLN A 60 -8.02 2.91 -1.80
N LEU A 61 -8.89 3.76 -2.32
CA LEU A 61 -10.34 3.59 -2.14
C LEU A 61 -10.83 2.26 -2.74
N ILE A 62 -10.35 1.89 -3.93
CA ILE A 62 -10.68 0.58 -4.55
C ILE A 62 -10.15 -0.59 -3.69
N THR A 63 -8.92 -0.48 -3.17
CA THR A 63 -8.34 -1.50 -2.30
C THR A 63 -9.13 -1.64 -1.00
N VAL A 64 -9.53 -0.54 -0.37
CA VAL A 64 -10.39 -0.52 0.82
C VAL A 64 -11.71 -1.24 0.52
N ALA A 65 -12.40 -0.90 -0.58
CA ALA A 65 -13.64 -1.58 -0.97
C ALA A 65 -13.46 -3.09 -1.11
N ALA A 66 -12.41 -3.52 -1.81
CA ALA A 66 -12.13 -4.93 -2.03
C ALA A 66 -11.83 -5.69 -0.72
N LEU A 67 -11.01 -5.10 0.15
CA LEU A 67 -10.64 -5.74 1.43
C LEU A 67 -11.82 -5.79 2.41
N THR A 68 -12.72 -4.81 2.38
CA THR A 68 -14.00 -4.83 3.09
C THR A 68 -14.85 -6.03 2.66
N VAL A 69 -15.09 -6.18 1.35
CA VAL A 69 -15.88 -7.32 0.81
C VAL A 69 -15.26 -8.67 1.17
N LEU A 70 -13.93 -8.76 1.14
CA LEU A 70 -13.20 -10.00 1.42
C LEU A 70 -12.99 -10.28 2.92
N SER A 71 -13.43 -9.39 3.81
CA SER A 71 -13.21 -9.51 5.28
C SER A 71 -11.73 -9.69 5.66
N ARG A 72 -10.84 -8.98 4.98
CA ARG A 72 -9.37 -9.00 5.22
C ARG A 72 -8.98 -7.87 6.16
N PHE A 73 -9.32 -8.03 7.44
CA PHE A 73 -9.28 -6.91 8.41
C PHE A 73 -7.88 -6.36 8.70
N ASP A 74 -6.85 -7.22 8.74
CA ASP A 74 -5.48 -6.78 8.98
C ASP A 74 -4.96 -5.93 7.82
N GLU A 75 -5.17 -6.38 6.58
CA GLU A 75 -4.84 -5.63 5.39
C GLU A 75 -5.73 -4.38 5.24
N LEU A 76 -7.01 -4.46 5.59
CA LEU A 76 -7.93 -3.33 5.55
C LEU A 76 -7.46 -2.22 6.48
N ARG A 77 -7.04 -2.56 7.71
CA ARG A 77 -6.48 -1.62 8.67
C ARG A 77 -5.23 -0.93 8.12
N LEU A 78 -4.32 -1.69 7.51
CA LEU A 78 -3.12 -1.14 6.87
C LEU A 78 -3.50 -0.21 5.71
N HIS A 79 -4.41 -0.62 4.85
CA HIS A 79 -4.80 0.15 3.66
C HIS A 79 -5.64 1.39 3.98
N ILE A 80 -6.36 1.43 5.10
CA ILE A 80 -6.97 2.67 5.61
C ILE A 80 -5.88 3.68 5.99
N GLN A 81 -4.82 3.27 6.68
CA GLN A 81 -3.69 4.16 6.99
C GLN A 81 -2.97 4.64 5.72
N ILE A 82 -2.76 3.75 4.76
CA ILE A 82 -2.17 4.13 3.45
C ILE A 82 -3.09 5.11 2.71
N ALA A 83 -4.41 4.90 2.73
CA ALA A 83 -5.39 5.81 2.11
C ALA A 83 -5.29 7.22 2.69
N LEU A 84 -5.15 7.35 4.02
CA LEU A 84 -4.93 8.63 4.68
C LEU A 84 -3.60 9.27 4.26
N ASN A 85 -2.51 8.49 4.20
CA ASN A 85 -1.19 8.98 3.80
C ASN A 85 -1.15 9.51 2.36
N VAL A 86 -1.93 8.91 1.45
CA VAL A 86 -2.04 9.40 0.06
C VAL A 86 -3.07 10.54 -0.10
N GLY A 87 -3.69 11.00 0.99
CA GLY A 87 -4.57 12.16 1.03
C GLY A 87 -6.05 11.89 0.78
N CYS A 88 -6.54 10.67 1.00
CA CYS A 88 -7.98 10.41 1.04
C CYS A 88 -8.63 11.10 2.26
N ASP A 89 -9.81 11.68 2.07
CA ASP A 89 -10.60 12.19 3.19
C ASP A 89 -11.13 11.01 4.01
N PRO A 90 -11.05 11.03 5.35
CA PRO A 90 -11.66 10.01 6.20
C PRO A 90 -13.13 9.73 5.88
N LYS A 91 -13.91 10.73 5.44
CA LYS A 91 -15.30 10.58 5.01
C LYS A 91 -15.43 9.78 3.71
N GLU A 92 -14.52 9.99 2.74
CA GLU A 92 -14.48 9.19 1.50
C GLU A 92 -14.22 7.71 1.82
N ILE A 93 -13.29 7.44 2.75
CA ILE A 93 -12.97 6.07 3.18
C ILE A 93 -14.17 5.43 3.88
N ALA A 94 -14.83 6.15 4.79
CA ALA A 94 -15.99 5.65 5.52
C ALA A 94 -17.16 5.35 4.57
N GLU A 95 -17.43 6.23 3.60
CA GLU A 95 -18.49 6.03 2.60
C GLU A 95 -18.26 4.77 1.75
N VAL A 96 -17.01 4.53 1.33
CA VAL A 96 -16.64 3.32 0.58
C VAL A 96 -16.85 2.03 1.37
N ILE A 97 -16.73 2.07 2.70
CA ILE A 97 -16.98 0.92 3.56
C ILE A 97 -18.49 0.73 3.81
N PHE A 98 -19.26 1.81 3.81
CA PHE A 98 -20.69 1.80 4.13
C PHE A 98 -21.60 1.36 2.97
N GLN A 99 -21.26 1.75 1.73
CA GLN A 99 -22.05 1.47 0.52
C GLN A 99 -22.12 -0.02 0.17
#